data_AF-A0A8T7CR10-F1
#
_entry.id   AF-A0A8T7CR10-F1
#
_cell.length_a   1.000
_cell.length_b   1.000
_cell.length_c   1.000
_cell.angle_alpha   90.00
_cell.angle_beta   90.00
_cell.angle_gamma   90.00
#
_symmetry.space_group_name_H-M   'P 1'
#
loop_
_entity.id
_entity.type
_entity.pdbx_description
1 polymer ?
#
loop_
_entity_poly.entity_id
_entity_poly.type
_entity_poly.pdbx_seq_one_letter_code
_entity_poly.pdbx_strand_id
1 'polypeptide(L)'
;AESHARKAISLDAGLGEPHAVLGYMDLRLFRWESCELHLRRALEIDDSLPVPHQWYSNFLNDVGRHDDANREAMTAHAMDPLSPTANNILAFTALFRGDDRTAKKHIDIARKYGIGGVIPAYVDFLLALRNAEYEKAIEDWSQHLERSKLSSDWLLPVVAAIEDPAKMTQAEAALDKARRNNEIDVHNQYFHYVLLGNEKAFSAAQEQLHDHSLAHTWLMLPEAKALRDSQGFATLMKEIGVMDYWRNHGFPGHLQSLQQAGQSI
;
A
#
# COMPACT_ATOMS: atom_id res chain seq x y z
N ALA A 1 23.37 3.16 -0.37
CA ALA A 1 22.69 4.41 0.00
C ALA A 1 22.90 4.75 1.48
N GLU A 2 22.57 3.86 2.42
CA GLU A 2 22.65 4.14 3.88
C GLU A 2 24.01 4.66 4.34
N SER A 3 25.10 3.97 4.01
CA SER A 3 26.46 4.37 4.39
C SER A 3 26.81 5.79 3.89
N HIS A 4 26.40 6.15 2.67
CA HIS A 4 26.61 7.49 2.13
C HIS A 4 25.75 8.54 2.84
N ALA A 5 24.49 8.23 3.15
CA ALA A 5 23.62 9.13 3.88
C ALA A 5 24.17 9.41 5.29
N ARG A 6 24.61 8.36 6.01
CA ARG A 6 25.28 8.50 7.33
C ARG A 6 26.58 9.30 7.22
N LYS A 7 27.37 9.09 6.16
CA LYS A 7 28.60 9.85 5.94
C LYS A 7 28.30 11.33 5.68
N ALA A 8 27.28 11.65 4.89
CA ALA A 8 26.85 13.02 4.63
C ALA A 8 26.44 13.72 5.93
N ILE A 9 25.63 13.08 6.78
CA ILE A 9 25.24 13.63 8.10
C ILE A 9 26.46 13.88 8.99
N SER A 10 27.46 13.00 8.96
CA SER A 10 28.68 13.19 9.76
C SER A 10 29.55 14.37 9.29
N LEU A 11 29.41 14.77 8.02
CA LEU A 11 30.10 15.92 7.44
C LEU A 11 29.31 17.20 7.66
N ASP A 12 27.99 17.13 7.55
CA ASP A 12 27.06 18.23 7.82
C ASP A 12 25.70 17.70 8.29
N ALA A 13 25.37 17.94 9.56
CA ALA A 13 24.10 17.54 10.17
C ALA A 13 22.93 18.51 9.82
N GLY A 14 23.21 19.59 9.10
CA GLY A 14 22.23 20.54 8.59
C GLY A 14 21.64 20.16 7.23
N LEU A 15 21.97 18.99 6.67
CA LEU A 15 21.43 18.52 5.39
C LEU A 15 20.18 17.65 5.61
N GLY A 16 19.04 18.05 5.04
CA GLY A 16 17.77 17.34 5.19
C GLY A 16 17.68 16.07 4.33
N GLU A 17 18.21 16.09 3.11
CA GLU A 17 18.08 14.99 2.15
C GLU A 17 18.72 13.67 2.63
N PRO A 18 19.91 13.66 3.26
CA PRO A 18 20.45 12.44 3.86
C PRO A 18 19.52 11.83 4.92
N HIS A 19 18.86 12.66 5.74
CA HIS A 19 17.85 12.18 6.68
C HIS A 19 16.64 11.59 5.95
N ALA A 20 16.15 12.24 4.89
CA ALA A 20 15.05 11.69 4.08
C ALA A 20 15.40 10.33 3.49
N VAL A 21 16.62 10.15 2.97
CA VAL A 21 17.11 8.87 2.43
C VAL A 21 17.15 7.79 3.49
N LEU A 22 17.64 8.10 4.70
CA LEU A 22 17.61 7.15 5.82
C LEU A 22 16.18 6.76 6.19
N GLY A 23 15.28 7.74 6.26
CA GLY A 23 13.86 7.51 6.52
C GLY A 23 13.22 6.60 5.49
N TYR A 24 13.47 6.80 4.20
CA TYR A 24 12.98 5.92 3.14
C TYR A 24 13.57 4.51 3.22
N MET A 25 14.85 4.37 3.58
CA MET A 25 15.44 3.04 3.77
C MET A 25 14.85 2.32 4.99
N ASP A 26 14.61 3.03 6.08
CA ASP A 26 13.97 2.49 7.27
C ASP A 26 12.52 2.08 6.99
N LEU A 27 11.79 2.85 6.17
CA LEU A 27 10.45 2.48 5.69
C LEU A 27 10.47 1.11 5.00
N ARG A 28 11.42 0.93 4.07
CA ARG A 28 11.59 -0.33 3.31
C ARG A 28 12.07 -1.50 4.16
N LEU A 29 12.55 -1.27 5.37
CA LEU A 29 13.01 -2.31 6.29
C LEU A 29 12.09 -2.47 7.51
N PHE A 30 10.89 -1.87 7.47
CA PHE A 30 9.92 -1.90 8.57
C PHE A 30 10.47 -1.37 9.90
N ARG A 31 11.38 -0.40 9.84
CA ARG A 31 11.97 0.27 11.01
C ARG A 31 11.18 1.54 11.34
N TRP A 32 9.91 1.37 11.72
CA TRP A 32 8.91 2.44 11.79
C TRP A 32 9.31 3.65 12.63
N GLU A 33 9.78 3.43 13.86
CA GLU A 33 10.23 4.50 14.77
C GLU A 33 11.36 5.34 14.16
N SER A 34 12.39 4.66 13.64
CA SER A 34 13.53 5.32 12.99
C SER A 34 13.12 6.03 11.70
N CYS A 35 12.18 5.44 10.94
CA CYS A 35 11.63 6.03 9.73
C CYS A 35 10.98 7.39 10.03
N GLU A 36 10.06 7.44 10.99
CA GLU A 36 9.41 8.71 11.37
C GLU A 36 10.41 9.73 11.88
N LEU A 37 11.35 9.33 12.74
CA LEU A 37 12.37 10.22 13.27
C LEU A 37 13.19 10.87 12.15
N HIS A 38 13.67 10.08 11.19
CA HIS A 38 14.48 10.56 10.08
C HIS A 38 13.68 11.43 9.10
N LEU A 39 12.45 11.04 8.75
CA LEU A 39 11.60 11.83 7.83
C LEU A 39 11.19 13.17 8.46
N ARG A 40 10.81 13.17 9.73
CA ARG A 40 10.53 14.41 10.47
C ARG A 40 11.76 15.29 10.56
N ARG A 41 12.94 14.72 10.84
CA ARG A 41 14.17 15.50 10.90
C ARG A 41 14.50 16.15 9.56
N ALA A 42 14.27 15.46 8.45
CA ALA A 42 14.43 16.03 7.11
C ALA A 42 13.54 17.26 6.92
N LEU A 43 12.25 17.14 7.28
CA LEU A 43 11.26 18.22 7.19
C LEU A 43 11.53 19.38 8.16
N GLU A 44 12.11 19.12 9.33
CA GLU A 44 12.52 20.17 10.27
C GLU A 44 13.71 21.00 9.75
N ILE A 45 14.58 20.39 8.94
CA ILE A 45 15.75 21.04 8.35
C ILE A 45 15.33 21.83 7.10
N ASP A 46 14.56 21.19 6.21
CA ASP A 46 14.09 21.78 4.96
C ASP A 46 12.74 21.15 4.57
N ASP A 47 11.67 21.93 4.68
CA ASP A 47 10.32 21.57 4.27
C ASP A 47 9.97 22.05 2.86
N SER A 48 10.92 22.66 2.14
CA SER A 48 10.67 23.20 0.79
C SER A 48 10.74 22.14 -0.31
N LEU A 49 11.21 20.94 0.01
CA LEU A 49 11.38 19.83 -0.94
C LEU A 49 10.16 18.89 -0.93
N PRO A 50 9.65 18.47 -2.11
CA PRO A 50 8.49 17.59 -2.17
C PRO A 50 8.78 16.15 -1.73
N VAL A 51 10.01 15.68 -1.90
CA VAL A 51 10.36 14.25 -1.70
C VAL A 51 10.21 13.80 -0.23
N PRO A 52 10.70 14.54 0.79
CA PRO A 52 10.45 14.19 2.19
C PRO A 52 8.96 14.10 2.54
N HIS A 53 8.13 15.05 2.06
CA HIS A 53 6.67 15.00 2.25
C HIS A 53 6.04 13.76 1.59
N GLN A 54 6.47 13.41 0.37
CA GLN A 54 6.01 12.21 -0.33
C GLN A 54 6.32 10.93 0.46
N TRP A 55 7.56 10.78 0.94
CA TRP A 55 7.96 9.61 1.72
C TRP A 55 7.31 9.58 3.10
N TYR A 56 7.10 10.73 3.73
CA TYR A 56 6.39 10.80 5.00
C TYR A 56 4.91 10.47 4.85
N SER A 57 4.26 10.89 3.76
CA SER A 57 2.91 10.43 3.42
C SER A 57 2.85 8.91 3.26
N ASN A 58 3.82 8.28 2.58
CA ASN A 58 3.84 6.83 2.42
C ASN A 58 3.99 6.12 3.77
N PHE A 59 4.94 6.56 4.60
CA PHE A 59 5.09 6.05 5.96
C PHE A 59 3.79 6.16 6.76
N LEU A 60 3.14 7.32 6.72
CA LEU A 60 1.88 7.55 7.45
C LEU A 60 0.76 6.63 6.96
N ASN A 61 0.68 6.35 5.65
CA ASN A 61 -0.24 5.34 5.12
C ASN A 61 0.09 3.93 5.62
N ASP A 62 1.38 3.55 5.61
CA ASP A 62 1.88 2.26 6.08
C ASP A 62 1.54 2.01 7.56
N VAL A 63 1.53 3.04 8.39
CA VAL A 63 1.12 2.93 9.80
C VAL A 63 -0.35 3.26 10.05
N GLY A 64 -1.17 3.42 9.00
CA GLY A 64 -2.63 3.64 9.10
C GLY A 64 -3.07 5.07 9.46
N ARG A 65 -2.16 6.04 9.50
CA ARG A 65 -2.43 7.47 9.79
C ARG A 65 -2.83 8.24 8.53
N HIS A 66 -3.90 7.80 7.86
CA HIS A 66 -4.27 8.26 6.51
C HIS A 66 -4.62 9.75 6.40
N ASP A 67 -5.24 10.35 7.42
CA ASP A 67 -5.53 11.79 7.39
C ASP A 67 -4.26 12.63 7.51
N ASP A 68 -3.26 12.15 8.24
CA ASP A 68 -1.95 12.80 8.31
C ASP A 68 -1.20 12.61 6.99
N ALA A 69 -1.22 11.38 6.44
CA ALA A 69 -0.66 11.08 5.13
C ALA A 69 -1.23 12.01 4.05
N ASN A 70 -2.55 12.25 4.07
CA ASN A 70 -3.19 13.12 3.11
C ASN A 70 -2.70 14.58 3.20
N ARG A 71 -2.40 15.09 4.40
CA ARG A 71 -1.87 16.44 4.54
C ARG A 71 -0.49 16.54 3.90
N GLU A 72 0.40 15.59 4.19
CA GLU A 72 1.74 15.55 3.59
C GLU A 72 1.70 15.37 2.06
N ALA A 73 0.82 14.49 1.56
CA ALA A 73 0.62 14.29 0.13
C ALA A 73 0.10 15.57 -0.57
N MET A 74 -0.82 16.29 0.06
CA MET A 74 -1.34 17.56 -0.46
C MET A 74 -0.27 18.65 -0.47
N THR A 75 0.59 18.71 0.55
CA THR A 75 1.75 19.62 0.58
C THR A 75 2.69 19.33 -0.58
N ALA A 76 3.09 18.07 -0.78
CA ALA A 76 3.96 17.68 -1.89
C ALA A 76 3.32 17.99 -3.27
N HIS A 77 2.02 17.73 -3.42
CA HIS A 77 1.29 18.04 -4.65
C HIS A 77 1.17 19.56 -4.90
N ALA A 78 1.04 20.39 -3.86
CA ALA A 78 0.99 21.84 -4.03
C ALA A 78 2.30 22.42 -4.59
N MET A 79 3.43 21.76 -4.35
CA MET A 79 4.74 22.14 -4.89
C MET A 79 4.87 21.83 -6.39
N ASP A 80 4.36 20.67 -6.83
CA ASP A 80 4.28 20.30 -8.25
C ASP A 80 2.99 19.50 -8.53
N PRO A 81 1.91 20.19 -8.98
CA PRO A 81 0.63 19.55 -9.25
C PRO A 81 0.65 18.56 -10.43
N LEU A 82 1.66 18.61 -11.29
CA LEU A 82 1.81 17.69 -12.43
C LEU A 82 2.74 16.52 -12.12
N SER A 83 3.37 16.52 -10.93
CA SER A 83 4.25 15.45 -10.50
C SER A 83 3.52 14.09 -10.56
N PRO A 84 3.99 13.14 -11.39
CA PRO A 84 3.39 11.81 -11.46
C PRO A 84 3.42 11.10 -10.10
N THR A 85 4.50 11.26 -9.34
CA THR A 85 4.68 10.67 -8.01
C THR A 85 3.72 11.26 -6.98
N ALA A 86 3.59 12.60 -6.90
CA ALA A 86 2.70 13.23 -5.93
C ALA A 86 1.22 12.86 -6.20
N ASN A 87 0.83 12.83 -7.48
CA ASN A 87 -0.50 12.39 -7.87
C ASN A 87 -0.74 10.91 -7.57
N ASN A 88 0.24 10.04 -7.79
CA ASN A 88 0.12 8.64 -7.40
C ASN A 88 -0.11 8.48 -5.89
N ILE A 89 0.66 9.17 -5.06
CA ILE A 89 0.52 9.10 -3.60
C ILE A 89 -0.86 9.61 -3.17
N LEU A 90 -1.34 10.72 -3.73
CA LEU A 90 -2.70 11.20 -3.47
C LEU A 90 -3.77 10.18 -3.86
N ALA A 91 -3.60 9.49 -4.99
CA ALA A 91 -4.55 8.48 -5.42
C ALA A 91 -4.66 7.32 -4.43
N PHE A 92 -3.53 6.77 -3.98
CA PHE A 92 -3.51 5.68 -3.00
C PHE A 92 -3.98 6.13 -1.61
N THR A 93 -3.55 7.30 -1.13
CA THR A 93 -4.06 7.87 0.13
C THR A 93 -5.58 8.05 0.08
N ALA A 94 -6.12 8.49 -1.05
CA ALA A 94 -7.57 8.61 -1.24
C ALA A 94 -8.27 7.24 -1.22
N LEU A 95 -7.68 6.19 -1.82
CA LEU A 95 -8.22 4.83 -1.75
C LEU A 95 -8.36 4.31 -0.32
N PHE A 96 -7.33 4.49 0.52
CA PHE A 96 -7.36 4.08 1.93
C PHE A 96 -8.39 4.86 2.74
N ARG A 97 -8.70 6.10 2.32
CA ARG A 97 -9.73 6.95 2.94
C ARG A 97 -11.13 6.73 2.35
N GLY A 98 -11.27 5.88 1.34
CA GLY A 98 -12.54 5.65 0.63
C GLY A 98 -13.01 6.81 -0.26
N ASP A 99 -12.12 7.74 -0.62
CA ASP A 99 -12.43 8.86 -1.52
C ASP A 99 -12.12 8.49 -2.98
N ASP A 100 -13.03 7.69 -3.56
CA ASP A 100 -12.91 7.15 -4.92
C ASP A 100 -12.78 8.23 -5.99
N ARG A 101 -13.46 9.36 -5.79
CA ARG A 101 -13.44 10.49 -6.74
C ARG A 101 -12.04 11.11 -6.79
N THR A 102 -11.44 11.35 -5.64
CA THR A 102 -10.06 11.86 -5.56
C THR A 102 -9.07 10.82 -6.06
N ALA A 103 -9.25 9.54 -5.72
CA ALA A 103 -8.43 8.45 -6.21
C ALA A 103 -8.40 8.41 -7.75
N LYS A 104 -9.57 8.42 -8.39
CA LYS A 104 -9.69 8.40 -9.86
C LYS A 104 -9.03 9.61 -10.51
N LYS A 105 -9.31 10.80 -10.00
CA LYS A 105 -8.76 12.05 -10.54
C LYS A 105 -7.23 12.00 -10.57
N HIS A 106 -6.62 11.63 -9.45
CA HIS A 106 -5.17 11.72 -9.31
C HIS A 106 -4.44 10.55 -10.00
N ILE A 107 -5.01 9.34 -10.05
CA ILE A 107 -4.38 8.24 -10.81
C ILE A 107 -4.38 8.53 -12.32
N ASP A 108 -5.41 9.20 -12.85
CA ASP A 108 -5.47 9.61 -14.25
C ASP A 108 -4.37 10.63 -14.59
N ILE A 109 -4.13 11.60 -13.70
CA ILE A 109 -3.05 12.57 -13.86
C ILE A 109 -1.69 11.87 -13.78
N ALA A 110 -1.50 11.01 -12.77
CA ALA A 110 -0.27 10.24 -12.62
C ALA A 110 0.03 9.40 -13.87
N ARG A 111 -1.00 8.74 -14.42
CA ARG A 111 -0.89 7.96 -15.66
C ARG A 111 -0.51 8.82 -16.86
N LYS A 112 -1.15 9.98 -17.02
CA LYS A 112 -0.86 10.93 -18.09
C LYS A 112 0.59 11.39 -18.09
N TYR A 113 1.21 11.53 -16.92
CA TYR A 113 2.57 12.06 -16.77
C TYR A 113 3.64 11.01 -16.45
N GLY A 114 3.34 9.72 -16.61
CA GLY A 114 4.37 8.66 -16.69
C GLY A 114 4.23 7.49 -15.74
N ILE A 115 3.24 7.46 -14.83
CA ILE A 115 2.95 6.26 -14.03
C ILE A 115 2.19 5.24 -14.88
N GLY A 116 2.90 4.22 -15.37
CA GLY A 116 2.31 3.11 -16.12
C GLY A 116 2.35 1.78 -15.37
N GLY A 117 2.14 0.69 -16.10
CA GLY A 117 2.23 -0.66 -15.56
C GLY A 117 1.04 -1.04 -14.68
N VAL A 118 1.31 -1.86 -13.65
CA VAL A 118 0.28 -2.44 -12.77
C VAL A 118 -0.27 -1.43 -11.75
N ILE A 119 0.47 -0.36 -11.46
CA ILE A 119 0.11 0.61 -10.41
C ILE A 119 -1.27 1.25 -10.68
N PRO A 120 -1.55 1.82 -11.88
CA PRO A 120 -2.89 2.32 -12.17
C PRO A 120 -3.94 1.21 -12.25
N ALA A 121 -3.57 0.00 -12.67
CA ALA A 121 -4.50 -1.13 -12.79
C ALA A 121 -5.08 -1.54 -11.43
N TYR A 122 -4.28 -1.55 -10.36
CA TYR A 122 -4.78 -1.77 -8.99
C TYR A 122 -5.88 -0.78 -8.61
N VAL A 123 -5.66 0.50 -8.89
CA VAL A 123 -6.61 1.56 -8.58
C VAL A 123 -7.88 1.42 -9.43
N ASP A 124 -7.74 1.29 -10.75
CA ASP A 124 -8.89 1.19 -11.65
C ASP A 124 -9.76 -0.04 -11.33
N PHE A 125 -9.13 -1.19 -11.03
CA PHE A 125 -9.83 -2.42 -10.66
C PHE A 125 -10.62 -2.24 -9.37
N LEU A 126 -9.99 -1.73 -8.32
CA LEU A 126 -10.67 -1.50 -7.04
C LEU A 126 -11.84 -0.51 -7.20
N LEU A 127 -11.65 0.56 -7.96
CA LEU A 127 -12.71 1.54 -8.22
C LEU A 127 -13.87 0.92 -9.00
N ALA A 128 -13.59 0.08 -10.01
CA ALA A 128 -14.62 -0.62 -10.76
C ALA A 128 -15.42 -1.57 -9.85
N LEU A 129 -14.74 -2.33 -8.97
CA LEU A 129 -15.39 -3.18 -7.97
C LEU A 129 -16.29 -2.40 -7.02
N ARG A 130 -15.83 -1.26 -6.50
CA ARG A 130 -16.62 -0.39 -5.59
C ARG A 130 -17.89 0.16 -6.25
N ASN A 131 -17.85 0.36 -7.57
CA ASN A 131 -19.00 0.83 -8.35
C ASN A 131 -19.85 -0.32 -8.92
N ALA A 132 -19.57 -1.57 -8.56
CA ALA A 132 -20.19 -2.77 -9.13
C ALA A 132 -20.07 -2.86 -10.67
N GLU A 133 -19.03 -2.25 -11.24
CA GLU A 133 -18.69 -2.31 -12.67
C GLU A 133 -17.80 -3.55 -12.93
N TYR A 134 -18.33 -4.74 -12.64
CA TYR A 134 -17.55 -5.99 -12.62
C TYR A 134 -16.98 -6.37 -13.99
N GLU A 135 -17.78 -6.25 -15.05
CA GLU A 135 -17.34 -6.54 -16.41
C GLU A 135 -16.18 -5.63 -16.82
N LYS A 136 -16.27 -4.35 -16.47
CA LYS A 136 -15.22 -3.37 -16.73
C LYS A 136 -13.96 -3.66 -15.93
N ALA A 137 -14.09 -4.07 -14.67
CA ALA A 137 -12.94 -4.49 -13.85
C ALA A 137 -12.17 -5.64 -14.53
N ILE A 138 -12.90 -6.64 -15.05
CA ILE A 138 -12.32 -7.77 -15.79
C ILE A 138 -11.70 -7.29 -17.11
N GLU A 139 -12.40 -6.46 -17.88
CA GLU A 139 -11.95 -5.97 -19.17
C GLU A 139 -10.66 -5.15 -19.05
N ASP A 140 -10.64 -4.14 -18.19
CA ASP A 140 -9.50 -3.23 -18.03
C ASP A 140 -8.24 -3.98 -17.55
N TRP A 141 -8.41 -4.91 -16.61
CA TRP A 141 -7.29 -5.73 -16.14
C TRP A 141 -6.83 -6.74 -17.18
N SER A 142 -7.76 -7.34 -17.95
CA SER A 142 -7.41 -8.25 -19.05
C SER A 142 -6.57 -7.52 -20.11
N GLN A 143 -6.94 -6.30 -20.48
CA GLN A 143 -6.15 -5.48 -21.40
C GLN A 143 -4.76 -5.15 -20.85
N HIS A 144 -4.62 -4.96 -19.54
CA HIS A 144 -3.32 -4.79 -18.89
C HIS A 144 -2.45 -6.05 -19.04
N LEU A 145 -3.01 -7.23 -18.77
CA LEU A 145 -2.30 -8.51 -18.86
C LEU A 145 -1.94 -8.91 -20.30
N GLU A 146 -2.80 -8.59 -21.27
CA GLU A 146 -2.60 -8.92 -22.68
C GLU A 146 -1.30 -8.30 -23.24
N ARG A 147 -0.95 -7.08 -22.79
CA ARG A 147 0.32 -6.42 -23.16
C ARG A 147 1.55 -7.26 -22.80
N SER A 148 1.43 -8.06 -21.75
CA SER A 148 2.47 -8.97 -21.26
C SER A 148 2.23 -10.43 -21.69
N LYS A 149 1.19 -10.69 -22.51
CA LYS A 149 0.79 -12.03 -22.97
C LYS A 149 0.46 -13.00 -21.83
N LEU A 150 -0.05 -12.48 -20.72
CA LEU A 150 -0.47 -13.26 -19.56
C LEU A 150 -1.96 -13.60 -19.67
N SER A 151 -2.37 -14.76 -19.16
CA SER A 151 -3.78 -15.14 -19.13
C SER A 151 -4.56 -14.31 -18.11
N SER A 152 -5.81 -13.99 -18.45
CA SER A 152 -6.76 -13.30 -17.57
C SER A 152 -7.91 -14.19 -17.08
N ASP A 153 -7.88 -15.50 -17.38
CA ASP A 153 -8.94 -16.46 -17.04
C ASP A 153 -9.26 -16.53 -15.53
N TRP A 154 -8.29 -16.16 -14.69
CA TRP A 154 -8.43 -16.15 -13.24
C TRP A 154 -9.26 -14.98 -12.70
N LEU A 155 -9.45 -13.91 -13.48
CA LEU A 155 -10.22 -12.73 -13.06
C LEU A 155 -11.70 -13.04 -12.84
N LEU A 156 -12.31 -13.83 -13.72
CA LEU A 156 -13.73 -14.13 -13.64
C LEU A 156 -14.10 -14.87 -12.33
N PRO A 157 -13.39 -15.94 -11.91
CA PRO A 157 -13.61 -16.55 -10.59
C PRO A 157 -13.39 -15.60 -9.42
N VAL A 158 -12.37 -14.71 -9.50
CA VAL A 158 -12.09 -13.73 -8.45
C VAL A 158 -13.25 -12.76 -8.30
N VAL A 159 -13.69 -12.13 -9.38
CA VAL A 159 -14.80 -11.17 -9.36
C VAL A 159 -16.10 -11.87 -8.94
N ALA A 160 -16.36 -13.08 -9.42
CA ALA A 160 -17.53 -13.84 -9.03
C ALA A 160 -17.57 -14.16 -7.52
N ALA A 161 -16.41 -14.33 -6.87
CA ALA A 161 -16.31 -14.55 -5.43
C ALA A 161 -16.42 -13.27 -4.59
N ILE A 162 -16.14 -12.11 -5.18
CA ILE A 162 -16.43 -10.80 -4.58
C ILE A 162 -17.96 -10.58 -4.53
N GLU A 163 -18.67 -10.97 -5.59
CA GLU A 163 -20.13 -10.89 -5.65
C GLU A 163 -20.83 -11.96 -4.79
N ASP A 164 -20.27 -13.18 -4.77
CA ASP A 164 -20.85 -14.33 -4.09
C ASP A 164 -19.76 -15.12 -3.33
N PRO A 165 -19.67 -14.96 -1.99
CA PRO A 165 -18.70 -15.67 -1.17
C PRO A 165 -18.75 -17.20 -1.29
N ALA A 166 -19.87 -17.79 -1.76
CA ALA A 166 -19.95 -19.24 -2.01
C ALA A 166 -18.98 -19.71 -3.11
N LYS A 167 -18.47 -18.80 -3.94
CA LYS A 167 -17.50 -19.08 -5.01
C LYS A 167 -16.04 -18.93 -4.57
N MET A 168 -15.77 -18.67 -3.28
CA MET A 168 -14.41 -18.45 -2.76
C MET A 168 -13.44 -19.58 -3.14
N THR A 169 -13.88 -20.84 -3.04
CA THR A 169 -13.04 -22.00 -3.41
C THR A 169 -12.62 -21.99 -4.88
N GLN A 170 -13.47 -21.47 -5.77
CA GLN A 170 -13.18 -21.36 -7.20
C GLN A 170 -12.17 -20.23 -7.46
N ALA A 171 -12.32 -19.09 -6.77
CA ALA A 171 -11.37 -17.98 -6.83
C ALA A 171 -9.98 -18.38 -6.33
N GLU A 172 -9.90 -19.08 -5.19
CA GLU A 172 -8.63 -19.60 -4.68
C GLU A 172 -7.94 -20.54 -5.67
N ALA A 173 -8.69 -21.51 -6.21
CA ALA A 173 -8.14 -22.46 -7.18
C ALA A 173 -7.63 -21.75 -8.44
N ALA A 174 -8.32 -20.70 -8.88
CA ALA A 174 -7.94 -19.88 -10.02
C ALA A 174 -6.66 -19.07 -9.75
N LEU A 175 -6.58 -18.36 -8.62
CA LEU A 175 -5.39 -17.60 -8.22
C LEU A 175 -4.17 -18.51 -8.01
N ASP A 176 -4.34 -19.65 -7.34
CA ASP A 176 -3.26 -20.61 -7.11
C ASP A 176 -2.78 -21.23 -8.44
N LYS A 177 -3.68 -21.48 -9.40
CA LYS A 177 -3.32 -21.94 -10.75
C LYS A 177 -2.57 -20.86 -11.52
N ALA A 178 -3.07 -19.64 -11.52
CA ALA A 178 -2.42 -18.50 -12.18
C ALA A 178 -1.00 -18.29 -11.63
N ARG A 179 -0.82 -18.37 -10.31
CA ARG A 179 0.49 -18.28 -9.67
C ARG A 179 1.43 -19.40 -10.12
N ARG A 180 0.97 -20.66 -10.16
CA ARG A 180 1.76 -21.82 -10.64
C ARG A 180 2.15 -21.71 -12.11
N ASN A 181 1.29 -21.10 -12.92
CA ASN A 181 1.52 -20.89 -14.35
C ASN A 181 2.38 -19.65 -14.65
N ASN A 182 2.79 -18.89 -13.64
CA ASN A 182 3.46 -17.59 -13.78
C ASN A 182 2.62 -16.55 -14.55
N GLU A 183 1.28 -16.66 -14.46
CA GLU A 183 0.34 -15.66 -14.98
C GLU A 183 0.22 -14.46 -14.04
N ILE A 184 0.48 -14.67 -12.75
CA ILE A 184 0.60 -13.64 -11.71
C ILE A 184 1.79 -13.94 -10.81
N ASP A 185 2.35 -12.88 -10.21
CA ASP A 185 3.34 -12.97 -9.13
C ASP A 185 2.67 -13.00 -7.73
N VAL A 186 3.50 -13.06 -6.69
CA VAL A 186 3.02 -13.10 -5.30
C VAL A 186 2.36 -11.79 -4.87
N HIS A 187 2.78 -10.65 -5.40
CA HIS A 187 2.22 -9.33 -5.10
C HIS A 187 0.78 -9.21 -5.61
N ASN A 188 0.54 -9.62 -6.85
CA ASN A 188 -0.80 -9.64 -7.44
C ASN A 188 -1.68 -10.66 -6.71
N GLN A 189 -1.17 -11.87 -6.43
CA GLN A 189 -1.91 -12.88 -5.67
C GLN A 189 -2.31 -12.36 -4.28
N TYR A 190 -1.38 -11.71 -3.57
CA TYR A 190 -1.63 -11.08 -2.29
C TYR A 190 -2.73 -10.03 -2.38
N PHE A 191 -2.64 -9.09 -3.33
CA PHE A 191 -3.66 -8.05 -3.54
C PHE A 191 -5.06 -8.64 -3.74
N HIS A 192 -5.21 -9.64 -4.62
CA HIS A 192 -6.52 -10.24 -4.87
C HIS A 192 -7.05 -11.04 -3.67
N TYR A 193 -6.20 -11.72 -2.91
CA TYR A 193 -6.63 -12.34 -1.66
C TYR A 193 -7.06 -11.32 -0.60
N VAL A 194 -6.41 -10.15 -0.55
CA VAL A 194 -6.83 -9.05 0.32
C VAL A 194 -8.23 -8.55 -0.05
N LEU A 195 -8.49 -8.32 -1.35
CA LEU A 195 -9.81 -7.89 -1.83
C LEU A 195 -10.92 -8.92 -1.55
N LEU A 196 -10.59 -10.21 -1.60
CA LEU A 196 -11.49 -11.30 -1.29
C LEU A 196 -11.73 -11.48 0.23
N GLY A 197 -11.00 -10.76 1.09
CA GLY A 197 -11.04 -10.99 2.53
C GLY A 197 -10.56 -12.39 2.92
N ASN A 198 -9.69 -13.01 2.11
CA ASN A 198 -9.29 -14.40 2.25
C ASN A 198 -7.99 -14.55 3.05
N GLU A 199 -7.97 -15.42 4.07
CA GLU A 199 -6.79 -15.61 4.94
C GLU A 199 -5.54 -16.12 4.21
N LYS A 200 -5.66 -16.68 3.00
CA LYS A 200 -4.50 -16.96 2.15
C LYS A 200 -3.66 -15.71 1.82
N ALA A 201 -4.22 -14.51 1.98
CA ALA A 201 -3.46 -13.26 1.95
C ALA A 201 -2.28 -13.28 2.92
N PHE A 202 -2.41 -13.88 4.11
CA PHE A 202 -1.32 -13.93 5.08
C PHE A 202 -0.21 -14.88 4.64
N SER A 203 -0.52 -16.02 4.02
CA SER A 203 0.50 -16.90 3.43
C SER A 203 1.28 -16.18 2.32
N ALA A 204 0.58 -15.50 1.42
CA ALA A 204 1.23 -14.72 0.36
C ALA A 204 2.06 -13.56 0.95
N ALA A 205 1.63 -12.96 2.07
CA ALA A 205 2.39 -11.92 2.75
C ALA A 205 3.70 -12.45 3.35
N GLN A 206 3.68 -13.64 3.97
CA GLN A 206 4.87 -14.28 4.54
C GLN A 206 5.98 -14.48 3.50
N GLU A 207 5.61 -14.89 2.29
CA GLU A 207 6.55 -15.04 1.18
C GLU A 207 7.24 -13.73 0.79
N GLN A 208 6.68 -12.57 1.12
CA GLN A 208 7.22 -11.25 0.79
C GLN A 208 7.96 -10.57 1.95
N LEU A 209 7.99 -11.19 3.14
CA LEU A 209 8.67 -10.62 4.31
C LEU A 209 10.19 -10.67 4.16
N HIS A 210 10.72 -11.74 3.56
CA HIS A 210 12.16 -11.97 3.50
C HIS A 210 12.91 -10.93 2.64
N ASP A 211 12.27 -10.43 1.59
CA ASP A 211 12.83 -9.43 0.67
C ASP A 211 12.30 -8.01 0.92
N HIS A 212 11.48 -7.83 1.97
CA HIS A 212 10.83 -6.58 2.34
C HIS A 212 10.11 -5.91 1.15
N SER A 213 9.47 -6.73 0.32
CA SER A 213 8.65 -6.29 -0.80
C SER A 213 7.15 -6.22 -0.48
N LEU A 214 6.75 -6.69 0.72
CA LEU A 214 5.37 -6.71 1.16
C LEU A 214 4.77 -5.29 1.18
N ALA A 215 3.65 -5.12 0.47
CA ALA A 215 2.80 -3.94 0.53
C ALA A 215 1.66 -4.14 1.52
N HIS A 216 1.97 -4.22 2.83
CA HIS A 216 0.97 -4.52 3.87
C HIS A 216 -0.15 -3.48 3.96
N THR A 217 0.06 -2.28 3.40
CA THR A 217 -0.94 -1.21 3.27
C THR A 217 -2.22 -1.64 2.59
N TRP A 218 -2.21 -2.66 1.74
CA TRP A 218 -3.44 -3.19 1.17
C TRP A 218 -4.41 -3.70 2.24
N LEU A 219 -3.89 -4.20 3.37
CA LEU A 219 -4.71 -4.58 4.52
C LEU A 219 -5.33 -3.38 5.25
N MET A 220 -5.03 -2.14 4.87
CA MET A 220 -5.65 -0.92 5.39
C MET A 220 -6.84 -0.46 4.53
N LEU A 221 -7.08 -1.09 3.37
CA LEU A 221 -8.25 -0.80 2.53
C LEU A 221 -9.57 -1.14 3.25
N PRO A 222 -10.66 -0.37 3.06
CA PRO A 222 -11.99 -0.71 3.57
C PRO A 222 -12.40 -2.19 3.36
N GLU A 223 -12.10 -2.73 2.18
CA GLU A 223 -12.39 -4.11 1.74
C GLU A 223 -11.72 -5.17 2.64
N ALA A 224 -10.55 -4.86 3.19
CA ALA A 224 -9.76 -5.78 4.01
C ALA A 224 -10.27 -5.88 5.46
N LYS A 225 -11.46 -5.34 5.79
CA LYS A 225 -11.97 -5.31 7.17
C LYS A 225 -12.02 -6.71 7.80
N ALA A 226 -12.53 -7.71 7.07
CA ALA A 226 -12.63 -9.08 7.58
C ALA A 226 -11.25 -9.66 7.96
N LEU A 227 -10.21 -9.33 7.17
CA LEU A 227 -8.83 -9.72 7.47
C LEU A 227 -8.28 -8.96 8.66
N ARG A 228 -8.54 -7.66 8.78
CA ARG A 228 -8.09 -6.85 9.93
C ARG A 228 -8.65 -7.32 11.27
N ASP A 229 -9.83 -7.91 11.27
CA ASP A 229 -10.46 -8.48 12.47
C ASP A 229 -9.92 -9.89 12.81
N SER A 230 -9.03 -10.47 11.99
CA SER A 230 -8.52 -11.82 12.19
C SER A 230 -7.22 -11.88 13.00
N GLN A 231 -6.95 -13.05 13.59
CA GLN A 231 -5.69 -13.31 14.28
C GLN A 231 -4.49 -13.24 13.33
N GLY A 232 -4.67 -13.60 12.05
CA GLY A 232 -3.62 -13.53 11.04
C GLY A 232 -3.09 -12.11 10.85
N PHE A 233 -3.97 -11.10 10.89
CA PHE A 233 -3.56 -9.69 10.82
C PHE A 233 -2.73 -9.29 12.04
N ALA A 234 -3.19 -9.61 13.25
CA ALA A 234 -2.47 -9.29 14.48
C ALA A 234 -1.06 -9.93 14.49
N THR A 235 -0.94 -11.17 14.02
CA THR A 235 0.35 -11.87 13.89
C THR A 235 1.26 -11.16 12.89
N LEU A 236 0.77 -10.87 11.67
CA LEU A 236 1.57 -10.19 10.64
C LEU A 236 2.03 -8.80 11.08
N MET A 237 1.14 -8.01 11.71
CA MET A 237 1.50 -6.67 12.19
C MET A 237 2.55 -6.71 13.31
N LYS A 238 2.55 -7.78 14.12
CA LYS A 238 3.61 -8.02 15.12
C LYS A 238 4.93 -8.38 14.46
N GLU A 239 4.91 -9.23 13.44
CA GLU A 239 6.13 -9.67 12.73
C GLU A 239 6.82 -8.53 11.97
N ILE A 240 6.05 -7.64 11.33
CA ILE A 240 6.62 -6.44 10.71
C ILE A 240 6.94 -5.34 11.74
N GLY A 241 6.64 -5.54 13.03
CA GLY A 241 6.99 -4.61 14.11
C GLY A 241 6.13 -3.35 14.22
N VAL A 242 5.08 -3.19 13.41
CA VAL A 242 4.22 -1.98 13.47
C VAL A 242 3.35 -1.94 14.73
N MET A 243 3.08 -3.10 15.33
CA MET A 243 2.37 -3.18 16.62
C MET A 243 3.09 -2.43 17.74
N ASP A 244 4.43 -2.47 17.78
CA ASP A 244 5.20 -1.77 18.80
C ASP A 244 5.16 -0.26 18.59
N TYR A 245 5.23 0.19 17.33
CA TYR A 245 5.03 1.58 16.96
C TYR A 245 3.64 2.07 17.42
N TRP A 246 2.57 1.34 17.14
CA TRP A 246 1.22 1.73 17.57
C TRP A 246 1.03 1.77 19.09
N ARG A 247 1.74 0.93 19.86
CA ARG A 247 1.70 0.99 21.33
C ARG A 247 2.29 2.30 21.86
N ASN A 248 3.31 2.84 21.21
CA ASN A 248 3.99 4.06 21.62
C ASN A 248 3.27 5.33 21.13
N HIS A 249 2.68 5.28 19.93
CA HIS A 249 2.12 6.45 19.23
C HIS A 249 0.59 6.48 19.17
N GLY A 250 -0.05 5.41 19.63
CA GLY A 250 -1.50 5.21 19.53
C GLY A 250 -1.88 4.38 18.30
N PHE A 251 -2.89 3.53 18.47
CA PHE A 251 -3.45 2.76 17.37
C PHE A 251 -4.29 3.67 16.46
N PRO A 252 -4.22 3.48 15.13
CA PRO A 252 -5.15 4.11 14.20
C PRO A 252 -6.61 3.85 14.61
N GLY A 253 -7.49 4.83 14.39
CA GLY A 253 -8.89 4.75 14.84
C GLY A 253 -9.63 3.52 14.29
N HIS A 254 -9.32 3.12 13.05
CA HIS A 254 -9.90 1.94 12.41
C HIS A 254 -9.29 0.60 12.88
N LEU A 255 -8.34 0.63 13.82
CA LEU A 255 -7.65 -0.52 14.43
C LEU A 255 -7.85 -0.59 15.96
N GLN A 256 -8.81 0.17 16.53
CA GLN A 256 -9.04 0.19 17.98
C GLN A 256 -9.43 -1.18 18.56
N SER A 257 -10.01 -2.09 17.77
CA SER A 257 -10.30 -3.46 18.19
C SER A 257 -9.02 -4.23 18.55
N LEU A 258 -7.91 -3.99 17.83
CA LEU A 258 -6.62 -4.61 18.11
C LEU A 258 -5.97 -4.08 19.39
N GLN A 259 -6.21 -2.80 19.72
CA GLN A 259 -5.76 -2.23 20.99
C GLN A 259 -6.38 -2.97 22.17
N GLN A 260 -7.68 -3.29 22.07
CA GLN A 260 -8.40 -4.02 23.12
C GLN A 260 -7.92 -5.47 23.24
N ALA A 261 -7.65 -6.14 22.12
CA ALA A 261 -7.11 -7.50 22.09
C ALA A 261 -5.65 -7.57 22.61
N GLY A 262 -4.83 -6.57 22.30
CA GLY A 262 -3.42 -6.49 22.64
C GLY A 262 -3.11 -6.19 24.11
N GLN A 263 -4.11 -5.93 24.96
CA GLN A 263 -3.95 -5.93 26.42
C GLN A 263 -4.00 -7.35 27.02
N SER A 264 -4.36 -8.37 26.22
CA SER A 264 -4.58 -9.75 26.68
C SER A 264 -3.66 -10.81 26.04
N ILE A 265 -2.65 -10.41 25.26
CA ILE A 265 -1.64 -11.27 24.62
C ILE A 265 -0.25 -10.87 25.09
#